data_AF-A0A9Q4GV85-F1
#
_entry.id   AF-A0A9Q4GV85-F1
#
_cell.length_a   1.000
_cell.length_b   1.000
_cell.length_c   1.000
_cell.angle_alpha   90.00
_cell.angle_beta   90.00
_cell.angle_gamma   90.00
#
_symmetry.space_group_name_H-M   'P 1'
#
loop_
_entity.id
_entity.type
_entity.pdbx_description
1 polymer ?
#
loop_
_entity_poly.entity_id
_entity_poly.type
_entity_poly.pdbx_seq_one_letter_code
_entity_poly.pdbx_strand_id
1 'polypeptide(L)'
;MIIAITRCGLLTLIFLLSGCGDGTQRDTPELSRYYYSNITGDDLFFTVNGKSYHLAHDTEGITYLPSGLNKLETPQGQQISFLAYPGNSGGILNPSRARYYSYTIHDGDTLYSPQFNSLIKTFKFDGHYYQGPLQTSNAEIIDNNVFKCRYFSDIPDIKAVLDKFVAGEKGMVTVCMNEKEFRRFLEYNPRGVSSLPDDTVIRPEQDADINNHIRLRDIQFQDPELRQAAAEITGIMAEFQNQTDVTRKYEIYSRYHRVLMRMANYYRQLLLHSDKENKTDKEESRKFSDFIQETGEIFGAGILLLKADDASPAP
;
A
#
# COMPACT_ATOMS: atom_id res chain seq x y z
N MET A 1 -40.65 -11.04 -7.28
CA MET A 1 -39.89 -9.83 -7.65
C MET A 1 -38.43 -10.16 -7.42
N ILE A 2 -37.67 -10.25 -8.52
CA ILE A 2 -36.37 -10.93 -8.61
C ILE A 2 -35.29 -9.96 -8.12
N ILE A 3 -34.62 -10.28 -7.00
CA ILE A 3 -33.44 -9.54 -6.55
C ILE A 3 -32.23 -10.13 -7.26
N ALA A 4 -31.95 -9.63 -8.46
CA ALA A 4 -30.69 -9.81 -9.15
C ALA A 4 -29.73 -8.70 -8.68
N ILE A 5 -29.17 -8.85 -7.48
CA ILE A 5 -28.04 -8.03 -7.00
C ILE A 5 -26.98 -8.96 -6.46
N THR A 6 -26.23 -9.54 -7.37
CA THR A 6 -24.91 -10.13 -7.11
C THR A 6 -24.25 -10.18 -8.48
N ARG A 7 -22.92 -9.98 -8.54
CA ARG A 7 -22.03 -10.25 -9.70
C ARG A 7 -21.51 -9.08 -10.55
N CYS A 8 -21.20 -7.92 -9.97
CA CYS A 8 -20.22 -6.99 -10.56
C CYS A 8 -19.02 -6.65 -9.65
N GLY A 9 -18.97 -7.16 -8.43
CA GLY A 9 -17.94 -6.84 -7.44
C GLY A 9 -16.60 -7.56 -7.59
N LEU A 10 -16.33 -8.28 -8.70
CA LEU A 10 -15.02 -8.92 -8.91
C LEU A 10 -14.22 -8.31 -10.07
N LEU A 11 -14.82 -7.38 -10.82
CA LEU A 11 -14.29 -6.89 -12.12
C LEU A 11 -13.66 -5.49 -12.07
N THR A 12 -13.82 -4.74 -10.98
CA THR A 12 -13.26 -3.38 -10.86
C THR A 12 -11.82 -3.33 -10.35
N LEU A 13 -11.22 -4.44 -9.92
CA LEU A 13 -9.87 -4.44 -9.32
C LEU A 13 -8.72 -4.39 -10.34
N ILE A 14 -9.00 -4.43 -11.65
CA ILE A 14 -7.97 -4.56 -12.70
C ILE A 14 -7.66 -3.22 -13.40
N PHE A 15 -8.44 -2.14 -13.14
CA PHE A 15 -8.37 -0.91 -13.94
C PHE A 15 -7.67 0.31 -13.30
N LEU A 16 -6.91 0.16 -12.20
CA LEU A 16 -6.28 1.31 -11.54
C LEU A 16 -4.74 1.34 -11.58
N LEU A 17 -4.11 0.64 -12.51
CA LEU A 17 -2.67 0.78 -12.74
C LEU A 17 -2.46 1.51 -14.06
N SER A 18 -1.96 2.73 -13.96
CA SER A 18 -1.59 3.63 -15.06
C SER A 18 -0.55 2.97 -15.96
N GLY A 19 -1.03 2.24 -16.97
CA GLY A 19 -0.24 1.82 -18.12
C GLY A 19 -0.63 2.67 -19.32
N CYS A 20 0.09 3.78 -19.54
CA CYS A 20 0.32 4.37 -20.87
C CYS A 20 1.31 5.52 -20.74
N GLY A 21 2.58 5.24 -21.04
CA GLY A 21 3.63 6.24 -21.19
C GLY A 21 4.58 5.77 -22.28
N ASP A 22 4.55 6.49 -23.41
CA ASP A 22 5.24 6.20 -24.65
C ASP A 22 6.77 6.11 -24.45
N GLY A 23 7.40 5.18 -25.15
CA GLY A 23 8.79 4.75 -24.98
C GLY A 23 9.83 5.71 -25.55
N THR A 24 9.78 6.99 -25.17
CA THR A 24 10.88 7.92 -25.42
C THR A 24 11.75 8.02 -24.18
N GLN A 25 12.96 7.46 -24.28
CA GLN A 25 14.05 7.55 -23.33
C GLN A 25 14.21 9.01 -22.84
N ARG A 26 13.88 9.26 -21.57
CA ARG A 26 14.05 10.58 -20.94
C ARG A 26 15.49 10.66 -20.45
N ASP A 27 16.28 11.59 -20.99
CA ASP A 27 17.66 11.88 -20.55
C ASP A 27 17.73 12.45 -19.11
N THR A 28 16.59 12.69 -18.47
CA THR A 28 16.49 13.13 -17.07
C THR A 28 15.77 12.06 -16.23
N PRO A 29 16.32 11.69 -15.06
CA PRO A 29 15.69 10.71 -14.20
C PRO A 29 14.33 11.23 -13.72
N GLU A 30 13.33 10.36 -13.74
CA GLU A 30 12.00 10.68 -13.22
C GLU A 30 12.10 10.99 -11.72
N LEU A 31 11.57 12.15 -11.33
CA LEU A 31 11.60 12.62 -9.95
C LEU A 31 10.27 12.30 -9.25
N SER A 32 10.37 11.59 -8.13
CA SER A 32 9.24 11.23 -7.28
C SER A 32 9.21 12.13 -6.04
N ARG A 33 8.01 12.51 -5.59
CA ARG A 33 7.82 13.49 -4.51
C ARG A 33 7.79 12.82 -3.14
N TYR A 34 8.72 13.17 -2.27
CA TYR A 34 8.80 12.65 -0.91
C TYR A 34 8.49 13.72 0.12
N TYR A 35 7.59 13.38 1.04
CA TYR A 35 7.22 14.22 2.17
C TYR A 35 8.03 13.84 3.40
N TYR A 36 8.24 14.79 4.31
CA TYR A 36 8.84 14.53 5.60
C TYR A 36 8.30 15.55 6.60
N SER A 37 8.11 15.13 7.85
CA SER A 37 7.67 16.02 8.93
C SER A 37 8.42 15.71 10.21
N ASN A 38 8.59 16.72 11.05
CA ASN A 38 9.19 16.60 12.36
C ASN A 38 8.14 16.78 13.45
N ILE A 39 7.60 15.67 13.93
CA ILE A 39 6.69 15.64 15.08
C ILE A 39 7.40 15.34 16.41
N THR A 40 8.74 15.27 16.40
CA THR A 40 9.52 15.07 17.63
C THR A 40 9.67 16.39 18.37
N GLY A 41 9.99 16.38 19.67
CA GLY A 41 10.11 17.61 20.48
C GLY A 41 11.35 18.48 20.20
N ASP A 42 12.29 17.97 19.40
CA ASP A 42 13.57 18.61 19.08
C ASP A 42 13.70 18.83 17.57
N ASP A 43 14.73 19.58 17.15
CA ASP A 43 15.08 19.73 15.74
C ASP A 43 15.57 18.40 15.13
N LEU A 44 15.13 18.13 13.90
CA LEU A 44 15.44 16.92 13.17
C LEU A 44 16.50 17.19 12.10
N PHE A 45 17.58 16.41 12.12
CA PHE A 45 18.66 16.45 11.14
C PHE A 45 18.80 15.11 10.44
N PHE A 46 18.78 15.11 9.11
CA PHE A 46 18.98 13.90 8.32
C PHE A 46 19.61 14.24 6.97
N THR A 47 20.13 13.22 6.28
CA THR A 47 20.75 13.41 4.97
C THR A 47 20.09 12.49 3.95
N VAL A 48 19.86 12.99 2.74
CA VAL A 48 19.38 12.18 1.61
C VAL A 48 20.28 12.41 0.42
N ASN A 49 20.87 11.34 -0.11
CA ASN A 49 21.83 11.40 -1.22
C ASN A 49 22.94 12.43 -1.00
N GLY A 50 23.45 12.55 0.23
CA GLY A 50 24.49 13.51 0.62
C GLY A 50 24.01 14.94 0.87
N LYS A 51 22.75 15.27 0.60
CA LYS A 51 22.16 16.58 0.93
C LYS A 51 21.58 16.56 2.35
N SER A 52 22.04 17.47 3.19
CA SER A 52 21.54 17.63 4.56
C SER A 52 20.22 18.39 4.60
N TYR A 53 19.35 17.98 5.51
CA TYR A 53 18.07 18.58 5.83
C TYR A 53 18.04 18.90 7.32
N HIS A 54 17.56 20.09 7.64
CA HIS A 54 17.27 20.54 9.01
C HIS A 54 15.81 20.95 9.06
N LEU A 55 15.08 20.35 10.00
CA LEU A 55 13.69 20.66 10.26
C LEU A 55 13.52 21.08 11.71
N ALA A 56 12.97 22.26 11.93
CA ALA A 56 12.54 22.67 13.25
C ALA A 56 11.40 21.79 13.77
N HIS A 57 11.17 21.80 15.07
CA HIS A 57 9.98 21.18 15.68
C HIS A 57 8.68 21.60 14.97
N ASP A 58 7.76 20.65 14.77
CA ASP A 58 6.43 20.88 14.18
C ASP A 58 6.47 21.42 12.73
N THR A 59 7.56 21.19 12.00
CA THR A 59 7.69 21.59 10.59
C THR A 59 7.65 20.39 9.65
N GLU A 60 7.30 20.69 8.41
CA GLU A 60 7.23 19.72 7.32
C GLU A 60 7.92 20.24 6.07
N GLY A 61 8.18 19.35 5.13
CA GLY A 61 8.74 19.71 3.85
C GLY A 61 8.62 18.62 2.81
N ILE A 62 9.05 18.97 1.61
CA ILE A 62 9.02 18.12 0.44
C ILE A 62 10.42 18.09 -0.17
N THR A 63 10.80 16.94 -0.70
CA THR A 63 11.95 16.79 -1.58
C THR A 63 11.59 15.89 -2.76
N TYR A 64 12.43 15.93 -3.78
CA TYR A 64 12.25 15.15 -4.99
C TYR A 64 13.44 14.22 -5.16
N LEU A 65 13.17 12.92 -5.26
CA LEU A 65 14.20 11.89 -5.41
C LEU A 65 14.12 11.26 -6.80
N PRO A 66 15.26 11.00 -7.44
CA PRO A 66 15.28 10.30 -8.71
C PRO A 66 14.91 8.83 -8.55
N SER A 67 14.37 8.24 -9.63
CA SER A 67 14.38 6.79 -9.81
C SER A 67 15.82 6.25 -9.75
N GLY A 68 16.01 5.06 -9.18
CA GLY A 68 17.30 4.43 -8.96
C GLY A 68 17.68 4.40 -7.48
N LEU A 69 18.98 4.22 -7.22
CA LEU A 69 19.53 4.09 -5.88
C LEU A 69 19.48 5.42 -5.12
N ASN A 70 18.86 5.39 -3.96
CA ASN A 70 18.78 6.47 -3.00
C ASN A 70 19.33 6.01 -1.64
N LYS A 71 19.85 6.95 -0.87
CA LYS A 71 20.40 6.74 0.47
C LYS A 71 19.82 7.75 1.44
N LEU A 72 19.18 7.25 2.50
CA LEU A 72 18.77 8.03 3.67
C LEU A 72 19.76 7.76 4.80
N GLU A 73 20.24 8.82 5.44
CA GLU A 73 20.99 8.75 6.69
C GLU A 73 20.15 9.37 7.81
N THR A 74 19.84 8.57 8.82
CA THR A 74 19.04 8.96 9.99
C THR A 74 19.84 9.88 10.93
N PRO A 75 19.20 10.57 11.89
CA PRO A 75 19.89 11.34 12.93
C PRO A 75 20.91 10.52 13.74
N GLN A 76 20.71 9.21 13.83
CA GLN A 76 21.60 8.29 14.55
C GLN A 76 22.78 7.80 13.68
N GLY A 77 22.91 8.29 12.45
CA GLY A 77 23.95 7.88 11.50
C GLY A 77 23.69 6.53 10.82
N GLN A 78 22.52 5.91 11.03
CA GLN A 78 22.14 4.70 10.29
C GLN A 78 21.90 5.04 8.83
N GLN A 79 22.58 4.34 7.93
CA GLN A 79 22.40 4.45 6.48
C GLN A 79 21.41 3.41 5.97
N ILE A 80 20.45 3.87 5.17
CA ILE A 80 19.37 3.07 4.60
C ILE A 80 19.41 3.29 3.08
N SER A 81 19.74 2.23 2.35
CA SER A 81 19.74 2.25 0.89
C SER A 81 18.43 1.70 0.36
N PHE A 82 17.86 2.37 -0.64
CA PHE A 82 16.63 1.94 -1.28
C PHE A 82 16.62 2.28 -2.76
N LEU A 83 16.01 1.43 -3.57
CA LEU A 83 15.76 1.69 -4.98
C LEU A 83 14.35 2.27 -5.14
N ALA A 84 14.23 3.43 -5.76
CA ALA A 84 12.97 3.96 -6.25
C ALA A 84 12.78 3.56 -7.71
N TYR A 85 11.69 2.88 -8.04
CA TYR A 85 11.45 2.44 -9.41
C TYR A 85 10.90 3.58 -10.30
N PRO A 86 11.11 3.53 -11.63
CA PRO A 86 10.40 4.40 -12.56
C PRO A 86 8.88 4.32 -12.33
N GLY A 87 8.20 5.47 -12.39
CA GLY A 87 6.77 5.60 -12.05
C GLY A 87 6.44 5.48 -10.55
N ASN A 88 7.43 5.51 -9.64
CA ASN A 88 7.17 5.61 -8.20
C ASN A 88 6.37 6.89 -7.90
N SER A 89 5.36 6.77 -7.04
CA SER A 89 4.48 7.88 -6.65
C SER A 89 5.03 8.70 -5.48
N GLY A 90 6.31 8.48 -5.13
CA GLY A 90 6.97 9.09 -4.00
C GLY A 90 6.72 8.35 -2.70
N GLY A 91 6.71 9.09 -1.59
CA GLY A 91 6.64 8.49 -0.27
C GLY A 91 6.78 9.47 0.87
N ILE A 92 7.04 8.93 2.05
CA ILE A 92 7.43 9.68 3.24
C ILE A 92 8.84 9.26 3.62
N LEU A 93 9.73 10.24 3.81
CA LEU A 93 11.00 10.04 4.51
C LEU A 93 10.75 10.30 5.99
N ASN A 94 10.98 9.27 6.80
CA ASN A 94 10.61 9.25 8.21
C ASN A 94 11.82 8.83 9.07
N PRO A 95 12.91 9.61 9.05
CA PRO A 95 14.16 9.22 9.70
C PRO A 95 14.04 9.17 11.24
N SER A 96 13.00 9.76 11.82
CA SER A 96 12.69 9.69 13.26
C SER A 96 11.80 8.50 13.64
N ARG A 97 11.32 7.73 12.65
CA ARG A 97 10.35 6.64 12.85
C ARG A 97 9.07 7.10 13.56
N ALA A 98 8.65 8.33 13.28
CA ALA A 98 7.34 8.84 13.66
C ALA A 98 6.24 7.95 13.04
N ARG A 99 5.10 7.83 13.73
CA ARG A 99 4.00 7.04 13.20
C ARG A 99 3.14 7.86 12.25
N TYR A 100 2.90 7.33 11.06
CA TYR A 100 2.00 7.87 10.07
C TYR A 100 0.79 6.96 9.88
N TYR A 101 -0.30 7.58 9.44
CA TYR A 101 -1.61 6.97 9.28
C TYR A 101 -2.14 7.32 7.88
N SER A 102 -2.61 6.34 7.11
CA SER A 102 -3.31 6.56 5.85
C SER A 102 -4.77 6.13 5.99
N TYR A 103 -5.70 7.06 5.83
CA TYR A 103 -7.13 6.78 5.91
C TYR A 103 -7.76 6.88 4.53
N THR A 104 -8.48 5.84 4.11
CA THR A 104 -9.14 5.79 2.80
C THR A 104 -10.65 5.90 2.96
N ILE A 105 -11.25 6.90 2.30
CA ILE A 105 -12.71 7.04 2.18
C ILE A 105 -13.15 6.79 0.74
N HIS A 106 -14.30 6.13 0.59
CA HIS A 106 -14.96 5.87 -0.68
C HIS A 106 -16.33 6.53 -0.71
N ASP A 107 -16.92 6.64 -1.90
CA ASP A 107 -18.31 7.06 -2.07
C ASP A 107 -19.30 6.18 -1.25
N GLY A 108 -20.43 6.80 -0.90
CA GLY A 108 -21.35 6.33 0.14
C GLY A 108 -21.97 4.94 -0.07
N ASP A 109 -22.01 4.43 -1.30
CA ASP A 109 -22.60 3.14 -1.66
C ASP A 109 -21.59 1.98 -1.58
N THR A 110 -20.29 2.27 -1.62
CA THR A 110 -19.22 1.27 -1.79
C THR A 110 -18.61 0.78 -0.46
N LEU A 111 -18.87 1.49 0.65
CA LEU A 111 -18.37 1.14 1.99
C LEU A 111 -18.81 -0.24 2.50
N TYR A 112 -19.86 -0.84 1.92
CA TYR A 112 -20.35 -2.17 2.29
C TYR A 112 -20.02 -3.26 1.26
N SER A 113 -19.20 -2.93 0.26
CA SER A 113 -18.75 -3.92 -0.72
C SER A 113 -17.70 -4.85 -0.10
N PRO A 114 -17.63 -6.14 -0.50
CA PRO A 114 -16.57 -7.06 -0.06
C PRO A 114 -15.15 -6.54 -0.33
N GLN A 115 -14.99 -5.69 -1.36
CA GLN A 115 -13.74 -5.01 -1.70
C GLN A 115 -13.31 -4.00 -0.63
N PHE A 116 -14.25 -3.40 0.09
CA PHE A 116 -13.98 -2.43 1.15
C PHE A 116 -13.69 -3.13 2.49
N ASN A 117 -14.25 -4.33 2.72
CA ASN A 117 -13.97 -5.10 3.93
C ASN A 117 -12.49 -5.46 4.10
N SER A 118 -11.73 -5.61 3.01
CA SER A 118 -10.29 -5.91 3.09
C SER A 118 -9.43 -4.70 3.47
N LEU A 119 -9.97 -3.48 3.35
CA LEU A 119 -9.33 -2.26 3.82
C LEU A 119 -9.50 -2.07 5.32
N ILE A 120 -10.52 -2.69 5.93
CA ILE A 120 -10.78 -2.58 7.37
C ILE A 120 -9.70 -3.34 8.13
N LYS A 121 -8.87 -2.57 8.83
CA LYS A 121 -7.80 -3.06 9.69
C LYS A 121 -8.02 -2.59 11.11
N THR A 122 -7.46 -3.35 12.04
CA THR A 122 -7.46 -3.09 13.47
C THR A 122 -6.14 -2.46 13.85
N PHE A 123 -6.18 -1.42 14.68
CA PHE A 123 -5.00 -0.74 15.18
C PHE A 123 -5.19 -0.29 16.62
N LYS A 124 -4.07 0.01 17.27
CA LYS A 124 -4.03 0.57 18.62
C LYS A 124 -3.55 2.01 18.56
N PHE A 125 -4.30 2.91 19.19
CA PHE A 125 -3.96 4.32 19.31
C PHE A 125 -4.29 4.81 20.73
N ASP A 126 -3.34 5.47 21.40
CA ASP A 126 -3.48 5.94 22.78
C ASP A 126 -4.01 4.91 23.78
N GLY A 127 -3.57 3.66 23.66
CA GLY A 127 -4.02 2.58 24.55
C GLY A 127 -5.35 1.95 24.17
N HIS A 128 -6.13 2.53 23.26
CA HIS A 128 -7.42 2.03 22.81
C HIS A 128 -7.34 1.32 21.46
N TYR A 129 -8.26 0.37 21.23
CA TYR A 129 -8.37 -0.37 19.98
C TYR A 129 -9.42 0.23 19.07
N TYR A 130 -9.11 0.28 17.78
CA TYR A 130 -9.98 0.78 16.74
C TYR A 130 -9.95 -0.16 15.55
N GLN A 131 -11.01 -0.13 14.75
CA GLN A 131 -11.01 -0.67 13.39
C GLN A 131 -11.41 0.42 12.40
N GLY A 132 -10.88 0.36 11.19
CA GLY A 132 -11.30 1.23 10.09
C GLY A 132 -10.48 1.04 8.82
N PRO A 133 -10.82 1.74 7.72
CA PRO A 133 -10.14 1.63 6.43
C PRO A 133 -8.80 2.39 6.46
N LEU A 134 -7.87 1.91 7.28
CA LEU A 134 -6.66 2.62 7.65
C LEU A 134 -5.42 1.70 7.64
N GLN A 135 -4.29 2.27 7.27
CA GLN A 135 -2.97 1.66 7.47
C GLN A 135 -2.10 2.55 8.35
N THR A 136 -1.17 1.94 9.07
CA THR A 136 -0.15 2.64 9.84
C THR A 136 1.23 2.23 9.39
N SER A 137 2.22 3.11 9.53
CA SER A 137 3.62 2.74 9.39
C SER A 137 4.50 3.65 10.24
N ASN A 138 5.61 3.10 10.73
CA ASN A 138 6.71 3.87 11.30
C ASN A 138 8.06 3.53 10.65
N ALA A 139 8.02 2.97 9.43
CA ALA A 139 9.21 2.69 8.65
C ALA A 139 9.91 4.00 8.27
N GLU A 140 11.23 3.92 8.08
CA GLU A 140 12.07 5.08 7.74
C GLU A 140 11.79 5.60 6.32
N ILE A 141 11.30 4.73 5.45
CA ILE A 141 10.82 5.06 4.11
C ILE A 141 9.43 4.46 3.97
N ILE A 142 8.40 5.27 3.76
CA ILE A 142 7.03 4.79 3.55
C ILE A 142 6.69 4.99 2.08
N ASP A 143 6.46 3.90 1.37
CA ASP A 143 6.17 3.92 -0.07
C ASP A 143 4.74 4.39 -0.36
N ASN A 144 4.60 5.49 -1.10
CA ASN A 144 3.28 6.02 -1.44
C ASN A 144 2.52 5.09 -2.41
N ASN A 145 3.20 4.20 -3.11
CA ASN A 145 2.53 3.18 -3.90
C ASN A 145 1.78 2.16 -3.04
N VAL A 146 2.13 2.01 -1.76
CA VAL A 146 1.44 1.16 -0.79
C VAL A 146 0.50 2.00 0.08
N PHE A 147 0.99 3.13 0.59
CA PHE A 147 0.24 4.01 1.49
C PHE A 147 -0.85 4.85 0.81
N LYS A 148 -0.77 4.97 -0.53
CA LYS A 148 -1.76 5.61 -1.43
C LYS A 148 -2.15 7.05 -1.12
N CYS A 149 -1.34 7.79 -0.38
CA CYS A 149 -1.59 9.17 -0.02
C CYS A 149 -1.80 10.06 -1.27
N ARG A 150 -3.01 10.60 -1.39
CA ARG A 150 -3.31 11.67 -2.35
C ARG A 150 -2.94 13.03 -1.76
N TYR A 151 -3.15 13.18 -0.46
CA TYR A 151 -2.88 14.39 0.29
C TYR A 151 -2.01 14.06 1.50
N PHE A 152 -0.93 14.83 1.64
CA PHE A 152 -0.03 14.82 2.77
C PHE A 152 -0.19 16.17 3.48
N SER A 153 -0.42 16.14 4.81
CA SER A 153 -0.38 17.16 5.88
C SER A 153 -0.66 18.66 5.64
N ASP A 154 -0.97 19.13 4.44
CA ASP A 154 -1.14 20.55 4.11
C ASP A 154 -2.55 20.86 3.55
N ILE A 155 -3.55 20.00 3.81
CA ILE A 155 -4.93 20.35 3.50
C ILE A 155 -5.44 21.29 4.61
N PRO A 156 -5.85 22.53 4.30
CA PRO A 156 -6.37 23.47 5.30
C PRO A 156 -7.62 22.97 6.03
N ASP A 157 -8.27 21.94 5.48
CA ASP A 157 -9.41 21.28 6.11
C ASP A 157 -9.57 19.84 5.59
N ILE A 158 -8.91 18.87 6.25
CA ILE A 158 -9.11 17.43 6.01
C ILE A 158 -10.60 17.09 6.11
N LYS A 159 -11.33 17.70 7.04
CA LYS A 159 -12.76 17.45 7.22
C LYS A 159 -13.55 17.89 5.99
N ALA A 160 -13.26 19.05 5.40
CA ALA A 160 -13.91 19.47 4.15
C ALA A 160 -13.63 18.53 2.96
N VAL A 161 -12.43 17.94 2.88
CA VAL A 161 -12.15 16.92 1.85
C VAL A 161 -13.01 15.69 2.07
N LEU A 162 -13.07 15.19 3.30
CA LEU A 162 -13.86 14.01 3.64
C LEU A 162 -15.38 14.24 3.47
N ASP A 163 -15.87 15.43 3.83
CA ASP A 163 -17.28 15.81 3.72
C ASP A 163 -17.78 15.75 2.26
N LYS A 164 -16.92 16.00 1.27
CA LYS A 164 -17.31 15.87 -0.16
C LYS A 164 -17.61 14.42 -0.56
N PHE A 165 -16.81 13.47 -0.07
CA PHE A 165 -17.04 12.04 -0.31
C PHE A 165 -18.26 11.53 0.45
N VAL A 166 -18.49 12.05 1.66
CA VAL A 166 -19.74 11.82 2.40
C VAL A 166 -20.95 12.38 1.63
N ALA A 167 -20.80 13.54 0.98
CA ALA A 167 -21.83 14.17 0.16
C ALA A 167 -22.03 13.53 -1.22
N GLY A 168 -21.29 12.46 -1.56
CA GLY A 168 -21.47 11.68 -2.78
C GLY A 168 -20.49 11.96 -3.90
N GLU A 169 -19.33 12.57 -3.62
CA GLU A 169 -18.20 12.59 -4.57
C GLU A 169 -17.79 11.15 -4.91
N LYS A 170 -17.76 10.83 -6.21
CA LYS A 170 -17.46 9.48 -6.69
C LYS A 170 -15.99 9.15 -6.58
N GLY A 171 -15.70 7.89 -6.28
CA GLY A 171 -14.33 7.35 -6.25
C GLY A 171 -13.78 7.18 -4.84
N MET A 172 -12.45 7.27 -4.74
CA MET A 172 -11.72 7.07 -3.49
C MET A 172 -10.70 8.19 -3.26
N VAL A 173 -10.49 8.52 -2.00
CA VAL A 173 -9.39 9.37 -1.58
C VAL A 173 -8.74 8.79 -0.33
N THR A 174 -7.41 8.81 -0.33
CA THR A 174 -6.61 8.48 0.84
C THR A 174 -5.91 9.74 1.34
N VAL A 175 -6.12 10.05 2.61
CA VAL A 175 -5.48 11.16 3.32
C VAL A 175 -4.45 10.59 4.27
N CYS A 176 -3.26 11.17 4.28
CA CYS A 176 -2.18 10.74 5.16
C CYS A 176 -1.88 11.79 6.20
N MET A 177 -1.69 11.31 7.43
CA MET A 177 -1.60 12.11 8.63
C MET A 177 -0.40 11.66 9.47
N ASN A 178 0.28 12.61 10.10
CA ASN A 178 1.13 12.31 11.24
C ASN A 178 0.29 12.05 12.50
N GLU A 179 0.92 11.66 13.61
CA GLU A 179 0.22 11.32 14.85
C GLU A 179 -0.63 12.46 15.43
N LYS A 180 -0.14 13.70 15.36
CA LYS A 180 -0.82 14.90 15.87
C LYS A 180 -2.09 15.21 15.07
N GLU A 181 -2.01 15.08 13.76
CA GLU A 181 -3.16 15.22 12.85
C GLU A 181 -4.16 14.09 13.03
N PHE A 182 -3.68 12.87 13.17
CA PHE A 182 -4.54 11.70 13.34
C PHE A 182 -5.38 11.80 14.62
N ARG A 183 -4.78 12.30 15.71
CA ARG A 183 -5.52 12.61 16.95
C ARG A 183 -6.70 13.55 16.71
N ARG A 184 -6.47 14.67 16.01
CA ARG A 184 -7.53 15.62 15.64
C ARG A 184 -8.56 15.00 14.71
N PHE A 185 -8.12 14.15 13.79
CA PHE A 185 -9.00 13.44 12.87
C PHE A 185 -9.99 12.53 13.59
N LEU A 186 -9.57 11.83 14.64
CA LEU A 186 -10.46 11.00 15.45
C LEU A 186 -11.55 11.83 16.18
N GLU A 187 -11.26 13.08 16.56
CA GLU A 187 -12.24 13.99 17.17
C GLU A 187 -13.44 14.28 16.24
N TYR A 188 -13.27 14.11 14.92
CA TYR A 188 -14.34 14.29 13.94
C TYR A 188 -15.28 13.08 13.79
N ASN A 189 -15.08 11.99 14.53
CA ASN A 189 -15.82 10.73 14.38
C ASN A 189 -15.84 10.24 12.92
N PRO A 190 -14.66 9.95 12.35
CA PRO A 190 -14.54 9.65 10.93
C PRO A 190 -15.32 8.40 10.53
N ARG A 191 -15.95 8.47 9.36
CA ARG A 191 -16.83 7.40 8.88
C ARG A 191 -16.07 6.09 8.73
N GLY A 192 -16.67 5.00 9.22
CA GLY A 192 -16.08 3.67 9.12
C GLY A 192 -14.93 3.40 10.10
N VAL A 193 -14.62 4.34 10.99
CA VAL A 193 -13.75 4.12 12.14
C VAL A 193 -14.62 3.87 13.37
N SER A 194 -14.34 2.80 14.11
CA SER A 194 -15.07 2.47 15.34
C SER A 194 -14.12 1.97 16.42
N SER A 195 -14.36 2.36 17.67
CA SER A 195 -13.69 1.80 18.84
C SER A 195 -14.06 0.34 19.03
N LEU A 196 -13.11 -0.45 19.51
CA LEU A 196 -13.28 -1.84 19.87
C LEU A 196 -13.07 -2.03 21.39
N PRO A 197 -13.51 -3.17 21.97
CA PRO A 197 -13.23 -3.52 23.36
C PRO A 197 -11.73 -3.53 23.69
N ASP A 198 -11.37 -3.19 24.92
CA ASP A 198 -9.97 -3.11 25.37
C ASP A 198 -9.24 -4.47 25.40
N ASP A 199 -9.97 -5.58 25.38
CA ASP A 199 -9.45 -6.95 25.32
C ASP A 199 -9.25 -7.47 23.87
N THR A 200 -9.36 -6.58 22.88
CA THR A 200 -9.16 -6.92 21.46
C THR A 200 -7.75 -7.46 21.21
N VAL A 201 -7.67 -8.65 20.60
CA VAL A 201 -6.42 -9.25 20.11
C VAL A 201 -6.29 -8.99 18.61
N ILE A 202 -5.27 -8.23 18.22
CA ILE A 202 -4.96 -7.96 16.80
C ILE A 202 -4.27 -9.18 16.22
N ARG A 203 -4.86 -9.77 15.18
CA ARG A 203 -4.23 -10.83 14.40
C ARG A 203 -3.43 -10.22 13.25
N PRO A 204 -2.32 -10.85 12.79
CA PRO A 204 -1.49 -10.29 11.72
C PRO A 204 -2.25 -9.89 10.45
N GLU A 205 -3.27 -10.66 10.06
CA GLU A 205 -4.09 -10.38 8.87
C GLU A 205 -5.03 -9.16 9.04
N GLN A 206 -5.30 -8.78 10.29
CA GLN A 206 -6.13 -7.65 10.66
C GLN A 206 -5.30 -6.43 11.02
N ASP A 207 -4.00 -6.56 11.22
CA ASP A 207 -3.15 -5.45 11.65
C ASP A 207 -3.09 -4.35 10.57
N ALA A 208 -3.21 -3.09 11.00
CA ALA A 208 -3.05 -1.93 10.14
C ALA A 208 -1.58 -1.61 9.87
N ASP A 209 -0.65 -2.15 10.68
CA ASP A 209 0.77 -1.86 10.53
C ASP A 209 1.37 -2.51 9.28
N ILE A 210 1.59 -1.68 8.26
CA ILE A 210 2.32 -2.06 7.07
C ILE A 210 3.82 -1.92 7.33
N ASN A 211 4.42 -3.02 7.77
CA ASN A 211 5.86 -3.14 7.69
C ASN A 211 6.25 -3.27 6.20
N ASN A 212 7.33 -2.63 5.76
CA ASN A 212 7.87 -2.70 4.38
C ASN A 212 8.25 -4.13 3.91
N HIS A 213 7.95 -5.14 4.71
CA HIS A 213 8.10 -6.55 4.40
C HIS A 213 6.71 -7.18 4.28
N ILE A 214 6.06 -6.95 3.14
CA ILE A 214 4.88 -7.73 2.77
C ILE A 214 5.37 -9.18 2.62
N ARG A 215 5.00 -10.04 3.57
CA ARG A 215 5.25 -11.48 3.50
C ARG A 215 4.00 -12.13 2.94
N LEU A 216 4.16 -12.82 1.81
CA LEU A 216 3.10 -13.66 1.28
C LEU A 216 2.81 -14.78 2.31
N ARG A 217 1.54 -14.93 2.68
CA ARG A 217 1.11 -16.09 3.47
C ARG A 217 1.22 -17.35 2.60
N ASP A 218 1.46 -18.49 3.26
CA ASP A 218 1.43 -19.78 2.58
C ASP A 218 -0.02 -20.17 2.27
N ILE A 219 -0.55 -19.65 1.15
CA ILE A 219 -1.92 -19.89 0.71
C ILE A 219 -1.95 -21.17 -0.12
N GLN A 220 -2.55 -22.21 0.45
CA GLN A 220 -2.67 -23.53 -0.19
C GLN A 220 -4.06 -23.70 -0.83
N PHE A 221 -4.10 -23.64 -2.16
CA PHE A 221 -5.30 -23.92 -2.96
C PHE A 221 -5.57 -25.43 -3.05
N GLN A 222 -6.84 -25.82 -2.95
CA GLN A 222 -7.25 -27.21 -3.14
C GLN A 222 -7.12 -27.63 -4.61
N ASP A 223 -7.48 -26.72 -5.51
CA ASP A 223 -7.45 -26.92 -6.96
C ASP A 223 -6.00 -26.99 -7.50
N PRO A 224 -5.64 -28.03 -8.29
CA PRO A 224 -4.28 -28.20 -8.81
C PRO A 224 -3.80 -27.06 -9.71
N GLU A 225 -4.66 -26.54 -10.58
CA GLU A 225 -4.34 -25.47 -11.52
C GLU A 225 -4.14 -24.13 -10.80
N LEU A 226 -4.96 -23.82 -9.80
CA LEU A 226 -4.74 -22.66 -8.93
C LEU A 226 -3.44 -22.79 -8.14
N ARG A 227 -3.12 -23.98 -7.61
CA ARG A 227 -1.88 -24.23 -6.88
C ARG A 227 -0.65 -24.05 -7.78
N GLN A 228 -0.70 -24.53 -9.02
CA GLN A 228 0.38 -24.36 -9.99
C GLN A 228 0.58 -22.88 -10.35
N ALA A 229 -0.50 -22.15 -10.60
CA ALA A 229 -0.42 -20.71 -10.90
C ALA A 229 0.12 -19.91 -9.71
N ALA A 230 -0.29 -20.26 -8.49
CA ALA A 230 0.22 -19.63 -7.27
C ALA A 230 1.73 -19.86 -7.09
N ALA A 231 2.21 -21.09 -7.31
CA ALA A 231 3.64 -21.39 -7.27
C ALA A 231 4.45 -20.62 -8.32
N GLU A 232 3.91 -20.47 -9.53
CA GLU A 232 4.56 -19.66 -10.58
C GLU A 232 4.64 -18.18 -10.19
N ILE A 233 3.55 -17.61 -9.65
CA ILE A 233 3.54 -16.23 -9.13
C ILE A 233 4.57 -16.05 -8.02
N THR A 234 4.63 -16.97 -7.05
CA THR A 234 5.63 -16.93 -5.97
C THR A 234 7.07 -16.93 -6.51
N GLY A 235 7.35 -17.72 -7.57
CA GLY A 235 8.65 -17.70 -8.24
C GLY A 235 8.98 -16.34 -8.88
N ILE A 236 8.01 -15.74 -9.59
CA ILE A 236 8.18 -14.42 -10.20
C ILE A 236 8.37 -13.33 -9.13
N MET A 237 7.69 -13.44 -7.99
CA MET A 237 7.86 -12.51 -6.86
C MET A 237 9.25 -12.60 -6.24
N ALA A 238 9.77 -13.81 -6.05
CA ALA A 238 11.13 -13.99 -5.55
C ALA A 238 12.17 -13.36 -6.50
N GLU A 239 11.95 -13.45 -7.82
CA GLU A 239 12.76 -12.75 -8.82
C GLU A 239 12.63 -11.22 -8.68
N PHE A 240 11.41 -10.71 -8.53
CA PHE A 240 11.11 -9.29 -8.39
C PHE A 240 11.74 -8.65 -7.15
N GLN A 241 11.65 -9.33 -6.00
CA GLN A 241 12.14 -8.82 -4.72
C GLN A 241 13.68 -8.75 -4.64
N ASN A 242 14.37 -9.49 -5.50
CA ASN A 242 15.83 -9.46 -5.59
C ASN A 242 16.31 -8.67 -6.83
N GLN A 243 15.40 -8.03 -7.57
CA GLN A 243 15.75 -7.30 -8.78
C GLN A 243 16.24 -5.87 -8.47
N THR A 244 17.53 -5.65 -8.67
CA THR A 244 18.19 -4.35 -8.51
C THR A 244 18.22 -3.53 -9.81
N ASP A 245 18.06 -4.17 -10.96
CA ASP A 245 17.90 -3.48 -12.25
C ASP A 245 16.49 -2.90 -12.37
N VAL A 246 16.40 -1.58 -12.20
CA VAL A 246 15.14 -0.83 -12.23
C VAL A 246 14.39 -0.96 -13.56
N THR A 247 15.06 -1.32 -14.66
CA THR A 247 14.44 -1.47 -15.99
C THR A 247 13.79 -2.84 -16.20
N ARG A 248 14.32 -3.89 -15.55
CA ARG A 248 13.80 -5.27 -15.66
C ARG A 248 12.47 -5.49 -14.97
N LYS A 249 12.06 -4.60 -14.07
CA LYS A 249 10.79 -4.74 -13.34
C LYS A 249 9.57 -4.80 -14.26
N TYR A 250 9.56 -4.06 -15.37
CA TYR A 250 8.43 -4.08 -16.30
C TYR A 250 8.23 -5.46 -16.93
N GLU A 251 9.31 -6.15 -17.26
CA GLU A 251 9.28 -7.50 -17.83
C GLU A 251 8.79 -8.53 -16.80
N ILE A 252 9.30 -8.44 -15.57
CA ILE A 252 8.88 -9.31 -14.45
C ILE A 252 7.41 -9.08 -14.11
N TYR A 253 6.98 -7.82 -14.04
CA TYR A 253 5.57 -7.45 -13.82
C TYR A 253 4.68 -7.96 -14.94
N SER A 254 5.10 -7.84 -16.20
CA SER A 254 4.35 -8.34 -17.36
C SER A 254 4.16 -9.86 -17.32
N ARG A 255 5.17 -10.60 -16.85
CA ARG A 255 5.07 -12.05 -16.61
C ARG A 255 4.08 -12.35 -15.48
N TYR A 256 4.20 -11.66 -14.34
CA TYR A 256 3.25 -11.78 -13.23
C TYR A 256 1.81 -11.54 -13.70
N HIS A 257 1.56 -10.42 -14.38
CA HIS A 257 0.24 -10.04 -14.85
C HIS A 257 -0.36 -11.10 -15.78
N ARG A 258 0.45 -11.70 -16.67
CA ARG A 258 -0.01 -12.78 -17.56
C ARG A 258 -0.47 -14.01 -16.77
N VAL A 259 0.29 -14.43 -15.76
CA VAL A 259 -0.05 -15.58 -14.92
C VAL A 259 -1.29 -15.27 -14.07
N LEU A 260 -1.35 -14.07 -13.48
CA LEU A 260 -2.49 -13.57 -12.72
C LEU A 260 -3.79 -13.61 -13.53
N MET A 261 -3.76 -13.07 -14.75
CA MET A 261 -4.92 -13.04 -15.64
C MET A 261 -5.36 -14.45 -16.06
N ARG A 262 -4.41 -15.37 -16.28
CA ARG A 262 -4.73 -16.78 -16.55
C ARG A 262 -5.41 -17.43 -15.34
N MET A 263 -4.85 -17.25 -14.14
CA MET A 263 -5.38 -17.77 -12.88
C MET A 263 -6.79 -17.24 -12.60
N ALA A 264 -7.01 -15.93 -12.75
CA ALA A 264 -8.32 -15.29 -12.55
C ALA A 264 -9.38 -15.78 -13.54
N ASN A 265 -9.00 -15.94 -14.82
CA ASN A 265 -9.90 -16.48 -15.84
C ASN A 265 -10.30 -17.92 -15.56
N TYR A 266 -9.36 -18.76 -15.11
CA TYR A 266 -9.62 -20.14 -14.72
C TYR A 266 -10.52 -20.20 -13.47
N TYR A 267 -10.21 -19.43 -12.43
CA TYR A 267 -11.03 -19.35 -11.22
C TYR A 267 -12.48 -18.94 -11.52
N ARG A 268 -12.67 -17.97 -12.44
CA ARG A 268 -14.00 -17.57 -12.92
C ARG A 268 -14.76 -18.74 -13.57
N GLN A 269 -14.08 -19.58 -14.35
CA GLN A 269 -14.72 -20.75 -14.96
C GLN A 269 -15.13 -21.76 -13.89
N LEU A 270 -14.26 -22.06 -12.92
CA LEU A 270 -14.59 -22.93 -11.77
C LEU A 270 -15.85 -22.46 -11.03
N LEU A 271 -15.94 -21.17 -10.70
CA LEU A 271 -17.12 -20.59 -10.04
C LEU A 271 -18.41 -20.77 -10.86
N LEU A 272 -18.34 -20.54 -12.17
CA LEU A 272 -19.50 -20.73 -13.06
C LEU A 272 -19.97 -22.19 -13.13
N HIS A 273 -19.08 -23.15 -12.93
CA HIS A 273 -19.43 -24.57 -12.86
C HIS A 273 -19.97 -24.95 -11.47
N SER A 274 -19.33 -24.48 -10.39
CA SER A 274 -19.75 -24.69 -9.00
C SER A 274 -21.13 -24.10 -8.68
N ASP A 275 -21.46 -22.93 -9.24
CA ASP A 275 -22.76 -22.29 -9.07
C ASP A 275 -23.91 -23.08 -9.74
N LYS A 276 -23.63 -23.81 -10.82
CA LYS A 276 -24.60 -24.75 -11.41
C LYS A 276 -24.85 -25.95 -10.51
N GLU A 277 -23.89 -26.29 -9.66
CA GLU A 277 -23.96 -27.39 -8.69
C GLU A 277 -24.35 -26.95 -7.27
N ASN A 278 -24.56 -25.64 -7.03
CA ASN A 278 -24.86 -25.05 -5.73
C ASN A 278 -23.76 -25.28 -4.65
N LYS A 279 -22.49 -25.36 -5.07
CA LYS A 279 -21.33 -25.67 -4.20
C LYS A 279 -20.28 -24.55 -4.16
N THR A 280 -20.67 -23.31 -3.91
CA THR A 280 -19.67 -22.23 -3.81
C THR A 280 -18.92 -22.33 -2.48
N ASP A 281 -17.64 -22.72 -2.52
CA ASP A 281 -16.79 -22.75 -1.33
C ASP A 281 -16.32 -21.34 -0.97
N LYS A 282 -16.87 -20.81 0.13
CA LYS A 282 -16.52 -19.48 0.66
C LYS A 282 -15.05 -19.40 1.09
N GLU A 283 -14.45 -20.53 1.48
CA GLU A 283 -13.05 -20.57 1.92
C GLU A 283 -12.08 -20.39 0.75
N GLU A 284 -12.27 -21.13 -0.35
CA GLU A 284 -11.43 -20.99 -1.56
C GLU A 284 -11.58 -19.60 -2.18
N SER A 285 -12.77 -18.99 -2.13
CA SER A 285 -12.95 -17.61 -2.57
C SER A 285 -12.15 -16.62 -1.74
N ARG A 286 -12.07 -16.83 -0.42
CA ARG A 286 -11.27 -15.98 0.46
C ARG A 286 -9.78 -16.15 0.17
N LYS A 287 -9.30 -17.39 0.05
CA LYS A 287 -7.90 -17.70 -0.32
C LYS A 287 -7.49 -17.02 -1.63
N PHE A 288 -8.36 -17.09 -2.64
CA PHE A 288 -8.11 -16.44 -3.92
C PHE A 288 -7.99 -14.92 -3.76
N SER A 289 -8.97 -14.27 -3.13
CA SER A 289 -8.92 -12.82 -2.89
C SER A 289 -7.68 -12.38 -2.11
N ASP A 290 -7.37 -13.08 -1.02
CA ASP A 290 -6.21 -12.80 -0.18
C ASP A 290 -4.89 -12.91 -0.98
N PHE A 291 -4.74 -13.97 -1.80
CA PHE A 291 -3.55 -14.17 -2.63
C PHE A 291 -3.38 -13.09 -3.69
N ILE A 292 -4.44 -12.70 -4.39
CA ILE A 292 -4.38 -11.64 -5.41
C ILE A 292 -4.00 -10.30 -4.77
N GLN A 293 -4.56 -10.01 -3.59
CA GLN A 293 -4.24 -8.78 -2.87
C GLN A 293 -2.77 -8.74 -2.42
N GLU A 294 -2.29 -9.76 -1.72
CA GLU A 294 -0.91 -9.78 -1.19
C GLU A 294 0.14 -9.71 -2.31
N THR A 295 -0.09 -10.46 -3.39
CA THR A 295 0.82 -10.44 -4.55
C THR A 295 0.77 -9.08 -5.25
N GLY A 296 -0.42 -8.49 -5.36
CA GLY A 296 -0.62 -7.16 -5.96
C GLY A 296 0.06 -6.04 -5.16
N GLU A 297 0.04 -6.09 -3.83
CA GLU A 297 0.75 -5.12 -2.97
C GLU A 297 2.28 -5.20 -3.17
N ILE A 298 2.84 -6.42 -3.29
CA ILE A 298 4.27 -6.61 -3.56
C ILE A 298 4.66 -6.05 -4.93
N PHE A 299 3.91 -6.40 -5.98
CA PHE A 299 4.19 -5.87 -7.33
C PHE A 299 3.86 -4.38 -7.47
N GLY A 300 2.96 -3.86 -6.64
CA GLY A 300 2.60 -2.45 -6.56
C GLY A 300 3.67 -1.60 -5.89
N ALA A 301 4.53 -2.17 -5.05
CA ALA A 301 5.59 -1.45 -4.36
C ALA A 301 6.54 -0.75 -5.35
N GLY A 302 6.61 0.57 -5.22
CA GLY A 302 7.48 1.46 -5.97
C GLY A 302 8.86 1.66 -5.32
N ILE A 303 9.09 1.07 -4.14
CA ILE A 303 10.39 1.09 -3.46
C ILE A 303 10.86 -0.34 -3.10
N LEU A 304 12.17 -0.58 -3.21
CA LEU A 304 12.84 -1.76 -2.65
C LEU A 304 13.90 -1.31 -1.64
N LEU A 305 13.74 -1.70 -0.38
CA LEU A 305 14.80 -1.56 0.62
C LEU A 305 15.91 -2.57 0.31
N LEU A 306 17.15 -2.09 0.25
CA LEU A 306 18.33 -2.93 0.05
C LEU A 306 18.86 -3.39 1.40
N LYS A 307 19.32 -4.63 1.49
CA LYS A 307 20.03 -5.10 2.69
C LYS A 307 21.41 -4.44 2.73
N ALA A 308 22.00 -4.35 3.93
CA ALA A 308 23.29 -3.70 4.14
C ALA A 308 24.42 -4.22 3.22
N ASP A 309 24.35 -5.49 2.80
CA ASP A 309 25.35 -6.13 1.93
C ASP A 309 25.12 -5.91 0.42
N ASP A 310 23.94 -5.42 0.02
CA ASP A 310 23.56 -5.22 -1.40
C ASP A 310 23.98 -3.84 -1.94
N ALA A 311 24.54 -2.97 -1.08
CA ALA A 311 24.86 -1.57 -1.39
C ALA A 311 26.25 -1.36 -2.01
N SER A 312 26.97 -2.43 -2.36
CA SER A 312 28.28 -2.33 -2.99
C SER A 312 28.13 -2.12 -4.50
N PRO A 313 28.71 -1.07 -5.10
CA PRO A 313 28.74 -0.97 -6.55
C PRO A 313 29.56 -2.13 -7.10
N ALA A 314 29.05 -2.81 -8.13
CA ALA A 314 29.85 -3.78 -8.86
C ALA A 314 31.15 -3.10 -9.37
N PRO A 315 32.30 -3.78 -9.28
CA PRO A 315 33.60 -3.22 -9.62
C PRO A 315 33.74 -2.79 -11.09
#